data_AF-A0AAV4QEZ2-F1
#
_entry.id   AF-A0AAV4QEZ2-F1
#
_cell.length_a   1.000
_cell.length_b   1.000
_cell.length_c   1.000
_cell.angle_alpha   90.00
_cell.angle_beta   90.00
_cell.angle_gamma   90.00
#
_symmetry.space_group_name_H-M   'P 1'
#
loop_
_entity.id
_entity.type
_entity.pdbx_description
1 polymer ?
#
loop_
_entity_poly.entity_id
_entity_poly.type
_entity_poly.pdbx_seq_one_letter_code
_entity_poly.pdbx_strand_id
1 'polypeptide(L)'
;MLSILAYQGGREGTMLLDDMMIIIRKQLTNKNLKYRKMGVIGALMSAKTADEKETEDSLNGSVFSSALDLDECCQHSIKLLELVKESTSDSCEAFALFCDELSHIMLEKKLNQAILDWIGENILSDFEETYVIDINFDEYSGKIMGQSFIWMKTIKSKKSKSKRSKTSEDTEQTDLLSHDTSSKSKSSDSELDEEFEAKIESDIKTLKSVQPFFRELDLEVFILLQLGLTFKKRLDIFINEKVTSLELHPTELKFLLEDLSAKLQYSIGSSVTYFKGLHKQTGFSNLESHSPVKIIMFCIQLIPALCKIVDEFIKFFKNITNESDGIEDSLVLYANETQCVIKCFNLVLKVMKQIVS
;
A
#
# COMPACT_ATOMS: atom_id res chain seq x y z
N MET A 1 -18.51 13.06 10.28
CA MET A 1 -19.56 14.10 10.48
C MET A 1 -20.77 13.55 11.19
N LEU A 2 -21.42 12.48 10.69
CA LEU A 2 -22.59 11.90 11.39
C LEU A 2 -22.23 11.32 12.77
N SER A 3 -21.11 10.61 12.88
CA SER A 3 -20.57 10.12 14.16
C SER A 3 -20.33 11.26 15.15
N ILE A 4 -19.71 12.37 14.69
CA ILE A 4 -19.45 13.56 15.50
C ILE A 4 -20.75 14.12 16.08
N LEU A 5 -21.78 14.27 15.26
CA LEU A 5 -23.10 14.73 15.71
C LEU A 5 -23.75 13.74 16.70
N ALA A 6 -23.57 12.44 16.51
CA ALA A 6 -24.12 11.43 17.41
C ALA A 6 -23.48 11.50 18.80
N TYR A 7 -22.15 11.61 18.90
CA TYR A 7 -21.46 11.65 20.19
C TYR A 7 -21.54 13.02 20.88
N GLN A 8 -21.60 14.12 20.12
CA GLN A 8 -21.63 15.49 20.64
C GLN A 8 -23.06 16.07 20.79
N GLY A 9 -24.09 15.38 20.30
CA GLY A 9 -25.48 15.87 20.22
C GLY A 9 -26.38 15.61 21.44
N GLY A 10 -25.84 15.19 22.59
CA GLY A 10 -26.61 14.90 23.80
C GLY A 10 -27.74 13.89 23.60
N ARG A 11 -28.94 14.18 24.12
CA ARG A 11 -30.12 13.27 24.03
C ARG A 11 -30.60 12.99 22.61
N GLU A 12 -30.47 13.94 21.70
CA GLU A 12 -30.80 13.69 20.29
C GLU A 12 -29.68 12.88 19.61
N GLY A 13 -28.44 13.07 20.07
CA GLY A 13 -27.28 12.29 19.68
C GLY A 13 -27.41 10.80 20.02
N THR A 14 -28.00 10.43 21.16
CA THR A 14 -28.22 9.01 21.52
C THR A 14 -29.17 8.31 20.55
N MET A 15 -30.24 8.98 20.12
CA MET A 15 -31.17 8.41 19.12
C MET A 15 -30.47 8.22 17.77
N LEU A 16 -29.64 9.19 17.38
CA LEU A 16 -28.86 9.10 16.16
C LEU A 16 -27.81 7.98 16.22
N LEU A 17 -27.20 7.77 17.39
CA LEU A 17 -26.27 6.69 17.63
C LEU A 17 -26.97 5.33 17.47
N ASP A 18 -28.15 5.15 18.05
CA ASP A 18 -28.93 3.91 17.92
C ASP A 18 -29.29 3.61 16.46
N ASP A 19 -29.78 4.61 15.71
CA ASP A 19 -30.08 4.48 14.28
C ASP A 19 -28.83 4.14 13.46
N MET A 20 -27.70 4.80 13.75
CA MET A 20 -26.43 4.54 13.10
C MET A 20 -25.96 3.11 13.38
N MET A 21 -26.09 2.62 14.61
CA MET A 21 -25.73 1.25 14.99
C MET A 21 -26.61 0.20 14.29
N ILE A 22 -27.90 0.46 14.13
CA ILE A 22 -28.81 -0.41 13.37
C ILE A 22 -28.35 -0.50 11.92
N ILE A 23 -28.02 0.64 11.29
CA ILE A 23 -27.55 0.69 9.91
C ILE A 23 -26.22 -0.06 9.77
N ILE A 24 -25.25 0.20 10.65
CA ILE A 24 -23.93 -0.46 10.65
C ILE A 24 -24.10 -1.98 10.74
N ARG A 25 -24.87 -2.49 11.71
CA ARG A 25 -25.11 -3.94 11.87
C ARG A 25 -25.74 -4.56 10.63
N LYS A 26 -26.72 -3.88 10.03
CA LYS A 26 -27.39 -4.32 8.79
C LYS A 26 -26.43 -4.34 7.59
N GLN A 27 -25.52 -3.38 7.52
CA GLN A 27 -24.52 -3.30 6.46
C GLN A 27 -23.44 -4.38 6.62
N LEU A 28 -22.96 -4.62 7.83
CA LEU A 28 -21.94 -5.63 8.13
C LEU A 28 -22.41 -7.06 7.85
N THR A 29 -23.69 -7.35 8.11
CA THR A 29 -24.31 -8.67 7.85
C THR A 29 -24.69 -8.90 6.38
N ASN A 30 -24.45 -7.93 5.51
CA ASN A 30 -24.81 -8.03 4.11
C ASN A 30 -23.78 -8.86 3.31
N LYS A 31 -24.26 -9.81 2.50
CA LYS A 31 -23.40 -10.65 1.64
C LYS A 31 -22.69 -9.86 0.54
N ASN A 32 -23.23 -8.70 0.15
CA ASN A 32 -22.61 -7.87 -0.87
C ASN A 32 -21.53 -6.98 -0.23
N LEU A 33 -20.30 -7.20 -0.68
CA LEU A 33 -19.08 -6.50 -0.24
C LEU A 33 -19.19 -4.99 -0.28
N LYS A 34 -19.94 -4.42 -1.24
CA LYS A 34 -20.17 -2.97 -1.31
C LYS A 34 -20.83 -2.42 -0.05
N TYR A 35 -21.86 -3.10 0.45
CA TYR A 35 -22.56 -2.66 1.67
C TYR A 35 -21.76 -3.03 2.92
N ARG A 36 -21.09 -4.19 2.92
CA ARG A 36 -20.21 -4.58 4.01
C ARG A 36 -19.07 -3.58 4.21
N LYS A 37 -18.47 -3.08 3.12
CA LYS A 37 -17.49 -1.98 3.15
C LYS A 37 -18.03 -0.72 3.81
N MET A 38 -19.25 -0.31 3.46
CA MET A 38 -19.89 0.84 4.13
C MET A 38 -20.06 0.60 5.63
N GLY A 39 -20.41 -0.62 6.03
CA GLY A 39 -20.54 -1.00 7.44
C GLY A 39 -19.21 -0.96 8.18
N VAL A 40 -18.14 -1.49 7.59
CA VAL A 40 -16.77 -1.47 8.15
C VAL A 40 -16.32 -0.03 8.37
N ILE A 41 -16.39 0.81 7.34
CA ILE A 41 -16.00 2.23 7.41
C ILE A 41 -16.86 2.96 8.45
N GLY A 42 -18.18 2.76 8.43
CA GLY A 42 -19.10 3.41 9.37
C GLY A 42 -18.82 3.03 10.83
N ALA A 43 -18.57 1.75 11.10
CA ALA A 43 -18.20 1.25 12.42
C ALA A 43 -16.86 1.83 12.90
N LEU A 44 -15.83 1.75 12.07
CA LEU A 44 -14.49 2.24 12.39
C LEU A 44 -14.46 3.75 12.61
N MET A 45 -15.14 4.52 11.77
CA MET A 45 -15.28 5.97 11.96
C MET A 45 -16.07 6.33 13.23
N SER A 46 -17.03 5.49 13.63
CA SER A 46 -17.78 5.67 14.88
C SER A 46 -16.93 5.35 16.11
N ALA A 47 -16.14 4.29 16.07
CA ALA A 47 -15.18 3.95 17.13
C ALA A 47 -14.10 5.03 17.26
N LYS A 48 -13.58 5.54 16.13
CA LYS A 48 -12.65 6.68 16.11
C LYS A 48 -13.22 7.91 16.79
N THR A 49 -14.45 8.32 16.45
CA THR A 49 -15.05 9.52 17.06
C THR A 49 -15.38 9.35 18.54
N ALA A 50 -15.73 8.14 18.99
CA ALA A 50 -15.92 7.86 20.40
C ALA A 50 -14.62 8.03 21.21
N ASP A 51 -13.49 7.59 20.65
CA ASP A 51 -12.15 7.73 21.24
C ASP A 51 -11.66 9.20 21.28
N GLU A 52 -11.96 9.99 20.24
CA GLU A 52 -11.57 11.41 20.16
C GLU A 52 -12.08 12.24 21.35
N LYS A 53 -13.22 11.88 21.93
CA LYS A 53 -13.81 12.56 23.09
C LYS A 53 -12.91 12.50 24.34
N GLU A 54 -12.14 11.42 24.52
CA GLU A 54 -11.20 11.30 25.64
C GLU A 54 -10.09 12.37 25.61
N THR A 55 -9.70 12.77 24.41
CA THR A 55 -8.54 13.66 24.21
C THR A 55 -8.93 15.14 24.34
N GLU A 56 -10.18 15.51 23.99
CA GLU A 56 -10.65 16.91 24.04
C GLU A 56 -11.19 17.32 25.43
N ASP A 57 -11.89 16.43 26.14
CA ASP A 57 -12.45 16.73 27.47
C ASP A 57 -11.35 16.92 28.55
N SER A 58 -10.13 16.44 28.27
CA SER A 58 -8.95 16.65 29.13
C SER A 58 -8.42 18.09 29.11
N LEU A 59 -8.79 18.91 28.13
CA LEU A 59 -8.26 20.27 27.94
C LEU A 59 -9.30 21.37 28.14
N ASN A 60 -10.59 21.09 27.94
CA ASN A 60 -11.66 22.06 28.12
C ASN A 60 -12.75 21.47 29.01
N GLY A 61 -12.80 21.90 30.28
CA GLY A 61 -13.88 21.57 31.22
C GLY A 61 -15.22 22.20 30.81
N SER A 62 -15.77 21.79 29.66
CA SER A 62 -17.04 22.25 29.15
C SER A 62 -18.13 21.23 29.45
N VAL A 63 -19.18 21.71 30.12
CA VAL A 63 -20.39 20.96 30.47
C VAL A 63 -21.26 20.85 29.22
N PHE A 64 -20.85 20.04 28.25
CA PHE A 64 -21.77 19.57 27.20
C PHE A 64 -22.33 18.22 27.63
N SER A 65 -23.67 18.12 27.69
CA SER A 65 -24.38 16.86 27.94
C SER A 65 -24.11 15.93 26.77
N SER A 66 -23.21 14.97 26.95
CA SER A 66 -22.82 14.00 25.94
C SER A 66 -23.79 12.83 25.87
N ALA A 67 -23.82 12.14 24.73
CA ALA A 67 -24.66 10.96 24.53
C ALA A 67 -24.24 9.76 25.41
N LEU A 68 -22.94 9.64 25.73
CA LEU A 68 -22.35 8.58 26.56
C LEU A 68 -21.30 9.17 27.51
N ASP A 69 -21.05 8.48 28.64
CA ASP A 69 -19.93 8.77 29.53
C ASP A 69 -18.58 8.36 28.90
N LEU A 70 -17.47 8.88 29.42
CA LEU A 70 -16.14 8.69 28.82
C LEU A 70 -15.68 7.22 28.79
N ASP A 71 -15.87 6.50 29.90
CA ASP A 71 -15.57 5.06 30.01
C ASP A 71 -16.49 4.22 29.09
N GLU A 72 -17.74 4.68 28.90
CA GLU A 72 -18.69 4.04 27.98
C GLU A 72 -18.29 4.23 26.51
N CYS A 73 -17.67 5.35 26.14
CA CYS A 73 -17.15 5.59 24.79
C CYS A 73 -16.03 4.61 24.43
N CYS A 74 -15.05 4.39 25.31
CA CYS A 74 -13.95 3.46 25.07
C CYS A 74 -14.47 2.02 24.90
N GLN A 75 -15.34 1.58 25.82
CA GLN A 75 -15.98 0.27 25.73
C GLN A 75 -16.84 0.12 24.47
N HIS A 76 -17.49 1.20 24.03
CA HIS A 76 -18.28 1.20 22.80
C HIS A 76 -17.39 1.05 21.57
N SER A 77 -16.24 1.72 21.52
CA SER A 77 -15.23 1.56 20.47
C SER A 77 -14.75 0.12 20.37
N ILE A 78 -14.39 -0.51 21.49
CA ILE A 78 -13.95 -1.91 21.51
C ILE A 78 -15.05 -2.85 21.00
N LYS A 79 -16.30 -2.69 21.47
CA LYS A 79 -17.44 -3.50 20.99
C LYS A 79 -17.69 -3.36 19.49
N LEU A 80 -17.49 -2.15 18.95
CA LEU A 80 -17.57 -1.92 17.50
C LEU A 80 -16.46 -2.65 16.75
N LEU A 81 -15.22 -2.62 17.24
CA LEU A 81 -14.10 -3.33 16.64
C LEU A 81 -14.30 -4.85 16.67
N GLU A 82 -14.80 -5.39 17.78
CA GLU A 82 -15.18 -6.81 17.92
C GLU A 82 -16.24 -7.20 16.90
N LEU A 83 -17.32 -6.42 16.79
CA LEU A 83 -18.39 -6.65 15.83
C LEU A 83 -17.86 -6.66 14.38
N VAL A 84 -16.96 -5.74 14.04
CA VAL A 84 -16.36 -5.69 12.69
C VAL A 84 -15.44 -6.88 12.46
N LYS A 85 -14.58 -7.25 13.42
CA LYS A 85 -13.73 -8.44 13.34
C LYS A 85 -14.56 -9.70 13.09
N GLU A 86 -15.61 -9.92 13.89
CA GLU A 86 -16.49 -11.09 13.76
C GLU A 86 -17.22 -11.11 12.41
N SER A 87 -17.77 -9.98 11.99
CA SER A 87 -18.55 -9.87 10.74
C SER A 87 -17.71 -9.92 9.45
N THR A 88 -16.38 -9.79 9.57
CA THR A 88 -15.45 -9.88 8.44
C THR A 88 -14.65 -11.18 8.40
N SER A 89 -14.69 -11.98 9.48
CA SER A 89 -13.95 -13.25 9.61
C SER A 89 -14.30 -14.33 8.57
N ASP A 90 -15.46 -14.22 7.92
CA ASP A 90 -15.93 -15.17 6.91
C ASP A 90 -15.29 -14.94 5.52
N SER A 91 -14.64 -13.80 5.30
CA SER A 91 -14.16 -13.36 4.00
C SER A 91 -12.83 -12.63 4.11
N CYS A 92 -11.79 -13.19 3.48
CA CYS A 92 -10.45 -12.60 3.46
C CYS A 92 -10.44 -11.17 2.90
N GLU A 93 -11.25 -10.88 1.88
CA GLU A 93 -11.36 -9.54 1.29
C GLU A 93 -11.98 -8.54 2.28
N ALA A 94 -13.00 -8.95 3.04
CA ALA A 94 -13.63 -8.08 4.03
C ALA A 94 -12.73 -7.86 5.24
N PHE A 95 -11.99 -8.89 5.66
CA PHE A 95 -11.03 -8.77 6.75
C PHE A 95 -9.83 -7.89 6.34
N ALA A 96 -9.31 -8.05 5.12
CA ALA A 96 -8.26 -7.19 4.58
C ALA A 96 -8.72 -5.72 4.55
N LEU A 97 -9.96 -5.46 4.12
CA LEU A 97 -10.55 -4.12 4.17
C LEU A 97 -10.62 -3.58 5.61
N PHE A 98 -11.03 -4.41 6.58
CA PHE A 98 -11.03 -4.01 7.99
C PHE A 98 -9.63 -3.62 8.46
N CYS A 99 -8.61 -4.41 8.14
CA CYS A 99 -7.22 -4.12 8.48
C CYS A 99 -6.72 -2.84 7.82
N ASP A 100 -6.99 -2.63 6.53
CA ASP A 100 -6.56 -1.43 5.80
C ASP A 100 -7.20 -0.17 6.40
N GLU A 101 -8.52 -0.17 6.65
CA GLU A 101 -9.23 0.96 7.25
C GLU A 101 -8.80 1.21 8.71
N LEU A 102 -8.54 0.16 9.49
CA LEU A 102 -8.02 0.29 10.86
C LEU A 102 -6.62 0.90 10.86
N SER A 103 -5.74 0.46 9.94
CA SER A 103 -4.39 1.00 9.80
C SER A 103 -4.41 2.49 9.46
N HIS A 104 -5.34 2.92 8.60
CA HIS A 104 -5.54 4.33 8.26
C HIS A 104 -5.90 5.16 9.50
N ILE A 105 -6.80 4.66 10.36
CA ILE A 105 -7.18 5.35 11.60
C ILE A 105 -5.98 5.47 12.56
N MET A 106 -5.18 4.41 12.69
CA MET A 106 -3.99 4.40 13.55
C MET A 106 -2.88 5.35 13.06
N LEU A 107 -2.76 5.56 11.75
CA LEU A 107 -1.80 6.51 11.17
C LEU A 107 -2.24 7.96 11.36
N GLU A 108 -3.53 8.24 11.24
CA GLU A 108 -4.05 9.60 11.43
C GLU A 108 -4.09 10.04 12.90
N LYS A 109 -4.28 9.11 13.85
CA LYS A 109 -4.56 9.45 15.25
C LYS A 109 -3.89 8.53 16.25
N LYS A 110 -3.59 9.11 17.42
CA LYS A 110 -3.20 8.35 18.62
C LYS A 110 -4.47 7.83 19.30
N LEU A 111 -4.67 6.52 19.25
CA LEU A 111 -5.77 5.83 19.92
C LEU A 111 -5.50 5.66 21.43
N ASN A 112 -6.55 5.51 22.24
CA ASN A 112 -6.42 5.10 23.65
C ASN A 112 -5.64 3.77 23.76
N GLN A 113 -4.80 3.68 24.79
CA GLN A 113 -4.07 2.47 25.16
C GLN A 113 -4.96 1.22 25.25
N ALA A 114 -6.16 1.31 25.82
CA ALA A 114 -7.06 0.16 25.92
C ALA A 114 -7.47 -0.40 24.53
N ILE A 115 -7.65 0.48 23.55
CA ILE A 115 -7.92 0.08 22.16
C ILE A 115 -6.67 -0.56 21.53
N LEU A 116 -5.49 0.02 21.78
CA LEU A 116 -4.22 -0.53 21.30
C LEU A 116 -3.94 -1.92 21.88
N ASP A 117 -4.21 -2.12 23.17
CA ASP A 117 -4.05 -3.41 23.84
C ASP A 117 -4.99 -4.45 23.22
N TRP A 118 -6.26 -4.10 23.00
CA TRP A 118 -7.21 -4.97 22.30
C TRP A 118 -6.74 -5.34 20.89
N ILE A 119 -6.21 -4.37 20.13
CA ILE A 119 -5.66 -4.61 18.78
C ILE A 119 -4.47 -5.58 18.85
N GLY A 120 -3.57 -5.44 19.84
CA GLY A 120 -2.44 -6.33 20.03
C GLY A 120 -2.87 -7.78 20.32
N GLU A 121 -3.83 -7.95 21.22
CA GLU A 121 -4.34 -9.27 21.61
C GLU A 121 -5.14 -9.94 20.49
N ASN A 122 -5.89 -9.18 19.70
CA ASN A 122 -6.85 -9.74 18.75
C ASN A 122 -6.39 -9.72 17.29
N ILE A 123 -5.49 -8.83 16.88
CA ILE A 123 -5.09 -8.72 15.47
C ILE A 123 -3.64 -9.13 15.31
N LEU A 124 -2.75 -8.62 16.16
CA LEU A 124 -1.32 -8.92 16.06
C LEU A 124 -1.02 -10.37 16.45
N SER A 125 -1.65 -10.88 17.52
CA SER A 125 -1.50 -12.28 17.93
C SER A 125 -2.00 -13.24 16.85
N ASP A 126 -3.16 -12.96 16.23
CA ASP A 126 -3.68 -13.74 15.09
C ASP A 126 -2.70 -13.73 13.90
N PHE A 127 -2.00 -12.61 13.66
CA PHE A 127 -0.98 -12.51 12.60
C PHE A 127 0.26 -13.37 12.93
N GLU A 128 0.78 -13.30 14.15
CA GLU A 128 1.93 -14.08 14.59
C GLU A 128 1.68 -15.59 14.43
N GLU A 129 0.53 -16.06 14.94
CA GLU A 129 0.14 -17.47 14.85
C GLU A 129 -0.04 -17.96 13.40
N THR A 130 -0.44 -17.07 12.48
CA THR A 130 -0.79 -17.43 11.11
C THR A 130 0.38 -17.33 10.13
N TYR A 131 1.24 -16.30 10.28
CA TYR A 131 2.22 -15.92 9.26
C TYR A 131 3.67 -16.02 9.72
N VAL A 132 3.95 -16.09 11.03
CA VAL A 132 5.31 -16.22 11.55
C VAL A 132 5.64 -17.70 11.71
N ILE A 133 6.71 -18.15 11.07
CA ILE A 133 7.15 -19.54 11.08
C ILE A 133 8.60 -19.58 11.57
N ASP A 134 8.90 -20.48 12.50
CA ASP A 134 10.27 -20.73 12.94
C ASP A 134 11.11 -21.32 11.81
N ILE A 135 12.24 -20.68 11.52
CA ILE A 135 13.17 -21.17 10.49
C ILE A 135 14.10 -22.20 11.13
N ASN A 136 13.85 -23.48 10.85
CA ASN A 136 14.79 -24.54 11.19
C ASN A 136 15.72 -24.82 10.01
N PHE A 137 16.94 -24.28 10.04
CA PHE A 137 17.89 -24.30 8.92
C PHE A 137 18.14 -25.70 8.32
N ASP A 138 18.02 -26.76 9.12
CA ASP A 138 18.20 -28.15 8.69
C ASP A 138 17.10 -28.63 7.71
N GLU A 139 15.91 -28.02 7.73
CA GLU A 139 14.74 -28.40 6.93
C GLU A 139 14.70 -27.69 5.55
N TYR A 140 15.54 -26.67 5.34
CA TYR A 140 15.50 -25.77 4.18
C TYR A 140 16.75 -25.81 3.28
N SER A 141 17.70 -26.71 3.53
CA SER A 141 18.83 -26.91 2.61
C SER A 141 18.37 -27.59 1.31
N GLY A 142 18.35 -26.84 0.20
CA GLY A 142 18.28 -27.40 -1.15
C GLY A 142 16.92 -27.42 -1.87
N LYS A 143 15.87 -26.75 -1.36
CA LYS A 143 14.61 -26.55 -2.12
C LYS A 143 14.53 -25.13 -2.67
N ILE A 144 14.36 -24.99 -3.99
CA ILE A 144 14.03 -23.71 -4.64
C ILE A 144 12.70 -23.23 -4.06
N MET A 145 12.71 -22.03 -3.47
CA MET A 145 11.53 -21.42 -2.85
C MET A 145 10.46 -21.11 -3.89
N GLY A 146 9.39 -21.90 -3.90
CA GLY A 146 8.06 -21.35 -4.07
C GLY A 146 7.32 -21.65 -2.78
N GLN A 147 6.96 -20.63 -2.01
CA GLN A 147 5.96 -20.84 -0.96
C GLN A 147 4.73 -21.41 -1.65
N SER A 148 4.38 -22.66 -1.35
CA SER A 148 3.05 -23.14 -1.65
C SER A 148 2.12 -22.33 -0.75
N PHE A 149 1.54 -21.25 -1.30
CA PHE A 149 0.41 -20.60 -0.67
C PHE A 149 -0.71 -21.64 -0.64
N ILE A 150 -0.76 -22.44 0.41
CA ILE A 150 -1.94 -23.23 0.74
C ILE A 150 -3.00 -22.18 1.03
N TRP A 151 -3.95 -22.02 0.12
CA TRP A 151 -5.13 -21.18 0.33
C TRP A 151 -5.84 -21.69 1.59
N MET A 152 -5.51 -21.13 2.75
CA MET A 152 -6.23 -21.42 3.98
C MET A 152 -7.59 -20.72 3.89
N LYS A 153 -8.57 -21.44 3.33
CA LYS A 153 -9.96 -21.14 3.61
C LYS A 153 -10.18 -21.34 5.11
N THR A 154 -10.46 -20.20 5.75
CA THR A 154 -11.23 -20.05 7.00
C THR A 154 -10.43 -20.19 8.30
N ILE A 155 -10.40 -19.10 9.06
CA ILE A 155 -10.11 -19.04 10.50
C ILE A 155 -11.11 -19.99 11.20
N LYS A 156 -10.62 -21.09 11.76
CA LYS A 156 -11.47 -22.12 12.38
C LYS A 156 -12.06 -21.61 13.71
N SER A 157 -13.36 -21.41 13.74
CA SER A 157 -14.13 -21.47 15.00
C SER A 157 -14.28 -22.93 15.45
N LYS A 158 -13.86 -23.22 16.70
CA LYS A 158 -14.03 -24.54 17.32
C LYS A 158 -15.51 -24.82 17.61
N LYS A 159 -16.08 -25.88 17.02
CA LYS A 159 -17.15 -26.67 17.67
C LYS A 159 -17.24 -28.12 17.18
N SER A 160 -17.70 -28.97 18.08
CA SER A 160 -17.57 -30.42 18.20
C SER A 160 -18.39 -31.30 17.23
N LYS A 161 -17.90 -32.55 17.07
CA LYS A 161 -18.41 -33.74 16.34
C LYS A 161 -19.94 -34.00 16.30
N SER A 162 -20.48 -34.40 15.13
CA SER A 162 -20.88 -35.81 14.82
C SER A 162 -21.81 -36.00 13.58
N LYS A 163 -21.35 -36.83 12.60
CA LYS A 163 -22.03 -37.77 11.64
C LYS A 163 -23.08 -37.24 10.62
N ARG A 164 -23.28 -37.78 9.39
CA ARG A 164 -22.59 -38.67 8.41
C ARG A 164 -23.51 -38.78 7.15
N SER A 165 -22.91 -38.89 5.95
CA SER A 165 -23.45 -39.33 4.61
C SER A 165 -24.29 -38.32 3.79
N LYS A 166 -24.24 -38.24 2.46
CA LYS A 166 -23.75 -39.13 1.37
C LYS A 166 -23.59 -38.31 0.04
N THR A 167 -22.49 -38.56 -0.67
CA THR A 167 -22.20 -38.59 -2.14
C THR A 167 -22.93 -37.68 -3.16
N SER A 168 -22.16 -36.93 -3.96
CA SER A 168 -22.16 -36.98 -5.45
C SER A 168 -20.98 -36.18 -6.02
N GLU A 169 -20.21 -36.84 -6.89
CA GLU A 169 -19.05 -36.35 -7.66
C GLU A 169 -19.45 -35.32 -8.71
N ASP A 170 -18.55 -34.36 -9.02
CA ASP A 170 -18.21 -34.01 -10.39
C ASP A 170 -16.85 -33.29 -10.44
N THR A 171 -16.11 -33.60 -11.50
CA THR A 171 -14.66 -33.49 -11.66
C THR A 171 -14.35 -32.51 -12.80
N GLU A 172 -13.63 -31.42 -12.56
CA GLU A 172 -12.92 -30.67 -13.62
C GLU A 172 -11.63 -30.10 -13.01
N GLN A 173 -10.55 -30.87 -13.04
CA GLN A 173 -9.43 -30.83 -14.01
C GLN A 173 -8.59 -29.55 -13.98
N THR A 174 -7.40 -29.75 -13.41
CA THR A 174 -6.22 -28.91 -13.34
C THR A 174 -5.46 -28.91 -14.66
N ASP A 175 -5.04 -27.75 -15.16
CA ASP A 175 -3.95 -27.65 -16.15
C ASP A 175 -2.81 -26.80 -15.59
N LEU A 176 -1.76 -27.52 -15.15
CA LEU A 176 -0.43 -27.01 -14.83
C LEU A 176 0.39 -27.05 -16.12
N LEU A 177 0.79 -25.90 -16.64
CA LEU A 177 1.74 -25.82 -17.75
C LEU A 177 3.17 -25.87 -17.21
N SER A 178 3.76 -27.06 -17.31
CA SER A 178 5.20 -27.30 -17.27
C SER A 178 5.86 -26.81 -18.56
N HIS A 179 6.85 -25.92 -18.47
CA HIS A 179 7.75 -25.61 -19.58
C HIS A 179 9.13 -26.21 -19.31
N ASP A 180 9.36 -27.40 -19.86
CA ASP A 180 10.69 -27.90 -20.22
C ASP A 180 10.91 -27.58 -21.71
N THR A 181 11.95 -26.83 -22.07
CA THR A 181 12.51 -26.91 -23.43
C THR A 181 14.03 -26.70 -23.42
N SER A 182 14.71 -27.85 -23.38
CA SER A 182 15.87 -28.25 -24.19
C SER A 182 16.35 -27.25 -25.26
N SER A 183 17.65 -26.96 -25.22
CA SER A 183 18.45 -26.25 -26.21
C SER A 183 18.42 -26.87 -27.62
N LYS A 184 18.15 -26.04 -28.64
CA LYS A 184 18.58 -26.32 -30.02
C LYS A 184 18.85 -25.02 -30.77
N SER A 185 20.10 -24.86 -31.15
CA SER A 185 20.69 -23.78 -31.95
C SER A 185 20.10 -23.68 -33.36
N LYS A 186 19.72 -22.47 -33.80
CA LYS A 186 19.81 -21.98 -35.20
C LYS A 186 19.77 -20.44 -35.20
N SER A 187 20.50 -19.87 -36.15
CA SER A 187 20.91 -18.47 -36.28
C SER A 187 19.89 -17.59 -37.01
N SER A 188 19.39 -16.53 -36.37
CA SER A 188 18.77 -15.35 -36.98
C SER A 188 18.62 -14.24 -35.91
N ASP A 189 19.57 -13.29 -35.88
CA ASP A 189 19.62 -12.18 -34.89
C ASP A 189 18.40 -11.23 -34.94
N SER A 190 17.63 -11.24 -36.03
CA SER A 190 16.53 -10.30 -36.25
C SER A 190 15.16 -10.78 -35.76
N GLU A 191 14.97 -12.08 -35.49
CA GLU A 191 13.69 -12.62 -34.99
C GLU A 191 13.62 -12.57 -33.45
N LEU A 192 14.77 -12.61 -32.78
CA LEU A 192 14.88 -12.52 -31.33
C LEU A 192 14.52 -11.13 -30.79
N ASP A 193 14.84 -10.07 -31.54
CA ASP A 193 14.51 -8.70 -31.17
C ASP A 193 13.01 -8.41 -31.27
N GLU A 194 12.32 -8.92 -32.29
CA GLU A 194 10.86 -8.78 -32.43
C GLU A 194 10.09 -9.59 -31.37
N GLU A 195 10.57 -10.80 -31.03
CA GLU A 195 9.96 -11.63 -29.97
C GLU A 195 10.22 -11.04 -28.56
N PHE A 196 11.38 -10.42 -28.33
CA PHE A 196 11.72 -9.75 -27.09
C PHE A 196 10.92 -8.45 -26.89
N GLU A 197 10.79 -7.62 -27.93
CA GLU A 197 9.97 -6.40 -27.89
C GLU A 197 8.48 -6.73 -27.71
N ALA A 198 7.96 -7.77 -28.38
CA ALA A 198 6.58 -8.23 -28.19
C ALA A 198 6.33 -8.74 -26.77
N LYS A 199 7.33 -9.39 -26.15
CA LYS A 199 7.25 -9.86 -24.76
C LYS A 199 7.31 -8.70 -23.77
N ILE A 200 8.18 -7.71 -23.99
CA ILE A 200 8.24 -6.48 -23.19
C ILE A 200 6.92 -5.71 -23.29
N GLU A 201 6.34 -5.58 -24.48
CA GLU A 201 5.09 -4.85 -24.66
C GLU A 201 3.90 -5.56 -24.01
N SER A 202 3.87 -6.91 -24.07
CA SER A 202 2.93 -7.74 -23.33
C SER A 202 3.09 -7.57 -21.80
N ASP A 203 4.33 -7.58 -21.31
CA ASP A 203 4.64 -7.42 -19.89
C ASP A 203 4.29 -6.02 -19.38
N ILE A 204 4.53 -4.97 -20.18
CA ILE A 204 4.14 -3.58 -19.87
C ILE A 204 2.61 -3.44 -19.84
N LYS A 205 1.90 -4.06 -20.77
CA LYS A 205 0.43 -4.04 -20.80
C LYS A 205 -0.16 -4.75 -19.59
N THR A 206 0.45 -5.85 -19.18
CA THR A 206 0.10 -6.59 -17.95
C THR A 206 0.44 -5.77 -16.71
N LEU A 207 1.59 -5.09 -16.68
CA LEU A 207 1.96 -4.25 -15.56
C LEU A 207 0.98 -3.08 -15.37
N LYS A 208 0.55 -2.44 -16.47
CA LYS A 208 -0.47 -1.37 -16.42
C LYS A 208 -1.83 -1.86 -15.93
N SER A 209 -2.21 -3.10 -16.23
CA SER A 209 -3.47 -3.66 -15.73
C SER A 209 -3.39 -4.07 -14.27
N VAL A 210 -2.19 -4.43 -13.78
CA VAL A 210 -1.95 -4.83 -12.39
C VAL A 210 -1.62 -3.64 -11.47
N GLN A 211 -1.16 -2.51 -12.03
CA GLN A 211 -0.79 -1.31 -11.27
C GLN A 211 -1.85 -0.84 -10.26
N PRO A 212 -3.17 -0.85 -10.55
CA PRO A 212 -4.21 -0.48 -9.57
C PRO A 212 -4.27 -1.38 -8.32
N PHE A 213 -3.67 -2.56 -8.36
CA PHE A 213 -3.64 -3.53 -7.27
C PHE A 213 -2.38 -3.44 -6.42
N PHE A 214 -1.42 -2.60 -6.80
CA PHE A 214 -0.25 -2.34 -5.96
C PHE A 214 -0.66 -1.52 -4.74
N ARG A 215 0.02 -1.78 -3.61
CA ARG A 215 -0.13 -0.95 -2.43
C ARG A 215 0.40 0.45 -2.74
N GLU A 216 -0.34 1.44 -2.28
CA GLU A 216 0.07 2.83 -2.35
C GLU A 216 1.31 3.05 -1.47
N LEU A 217 2.31 3.74 -2.02
CA LEU A 217 3.45 4.20 -1.24
C LEU A 217 3.02 5.46 -0.47
N ASP A 218 3.43 5.61 0.78
CA ASP A 218 3.20 6.86 1.51
C ASP A 218 4.17 7.97 1.06
N LEU A 219 3.94 9.22 1.47
CA LEU A 219 4.81 10.34 1.09
C LEU A 219 6.19 10.23 1.75
N GLU A 220 6.24 9.72 2.97
CA GLU A 220 7.43 9.57 3.79
C GLU A 220 8.50 8.68 3.12
N VAL A 221 8.09 7.78 2.22
CA VAL A 221 9.01 6.95 1.41
C VAL A 221 9.99 7.82 0.60
N PHE A 222 9.59 9.01 0.17
CA PHE A 222 10.45 9.90 -0.63
C PHE A 222 11.57 10.58 0.17
N ILE A 223 11.60 10.42 1.50
CA ILE A 223 12.78 10.78 2.30
C ILE A 223 14.02 10.00 1.82
N LEU A 224 13.83 8.82 1.25
CA LEU A 224 14.91 8.03 0.63
C LEU A 224 15.66 8.79 -0.47
N LEU A 225 15.06 9.80 -1.13
CA LEU A 225 15.75 10.62 -2.13
C LEU A 225 16.92 11.43 -1.54
N GLN A 226 17.01 11.55 -0.21
CA GLN A 226 18.14 12.19 0.47
C GLN A 226 19.41 11.31 0.52
N LEU A 227 19.28 10.02 0.18
CA LEU A 227 20.40 9.09 0.13
C LEU A 227 21.38 9.43 -1.00
N GLY A 228 22.60 8.91 -0.90
CA GLY A 228 23.62 9.03 -1.96
C GLY A 228 23.24 8.22 -3.20
N LEU A 229 23.88 8.48 -4.34
CA LEU A 229 23.68 7.72 -5.57
C LEU A 229 24.88 6.86 -5.91
N THR A 230 24.59 5.67 -6.41
CA THR A 230 25.60 4.72 -6.91
C THR A 230 25.25 4.28 -8.32
N PHE A 231 26.22 4.39 -9.22
CA PHE A 231 26.06 3.97 -10.62
C PHE A 231 26.68 2.61 -10.89
N LYS A 232 27.17 1.93 -9.84
CA LYS A 232 27.74 0.58 -9.94
C LYS A 232 26.64 -0.46 -9.96
N LYS A 233 26.81 -1.50 -10.77
CA LYS A 233 25.92 -2.67 -10.74
C LYS A 233 25.95 -3.31 -9.36
N ARG A 234 24.77 -3.42 -8.76
CA ARG A 234 24.56 -4.11 -7.50
C ARG A 234 24.18 -5.56 -7.75
N LEU A 235 25.14 -6.46 -7.54
CA LEU A 235 24.92 -7.92 -7.55
C LEU A 235 24.46 -8.42 -6.17
N ASP A 236 24.64 -7.60 -5.13
CA ASP A 236 24.42 -7.87 -3.72
C ASP A 236 22.95 -7.90 -3.29
N ILE A 237 22.03 -7.30 -4.06
CA ILE A 237 20.59 -7.25 -3.71
C ILE A 237 19.94 -8.65 -3.69
N PHE A 238 20.50 -9.62 -4.42
CA PHE A 238 19.95 -10.97 -4.57
C PHE A 238 20.81 -12.07 -3.92
N ILE A 239 21.90 -11.67 -3.27
CA ILE A 239 22.74 -12.59 -2.50
C ILE A 239 22.37 -12.34 -1.04
N ASN A 240 22.20 -13.39 -0.23
CA ASN A 240 21.85 -13.31 1.20
C ASN A 240 22.93 -12.63 2.08
N GLU A 241 23.67 -11.67 1.55
CA GLU A 241 24.61 -10.82 2.27
C GLU A 241 23.90 -9.57 2.78
N LYS A 242 24.33 -9.09 3.95
CA LYS A 242 23.80 -7.88 4.55
C LYS A 242 24.09 -6.70 3.63
N VAL A 243 23.05 -5.96 3.24
CA VAL A 243 23.18 -4.72 2.45
C VAL A 243 24.16 -3.78 3.15
N THR A 244 25.31 -3.52 2.51
CA THR A 244 26.40 -2.72 3.10
C THR A 244 26.37 -1.26 2.65
N SER A 245 25.64 -0.93 1.58
CA SER A 245 25.56 0.43 1.03
C SER A 245 24.14 0.99 1.12
N LEU A 246 24.02 2.18 1.70
CA LEU A 246 22.76 2.93 1.81
C LEU A 246 22.50 3.83 0.59
N GLU A 247 23.16 3.57 -0.53
CA GLU A 247 23.07 4.38 -1.76
C GLU A 247 21.91 3.91 -2.64
N LEU A 248 21.35 4.80 -3.45
CA LEU A 248 20.29 4.51 -4.42
C LEU A 248 20.88 4.24 -5.81
N HIS A 249 20.40 3.17 -6.45
CA HIS A 249 20.71 2.88 -7.85
C HIS A 249 19.73 3.63 -8.77
N PRO A 250 20.12 4.03 -10.01
CA PRO A 250 19.23 4.70 -10.95
C PRO A 250 17.87 4.01 -11.17
N THR A 251 17.80 2.68 -11.12
CA THR A 251 16.54 1.94 -11.26
C THR A 251 15.56 2.18 -10.11
N GLU A 252 16.07 2.20 -8.87
CA GLU A 252 15.25 2.47 -7.67
C GLU A 252 14.85 3.94 -7.63
N LEU A 253 15.79 4.83 -7.99
CA LEU A 253 15.52 6.25 -8.11
C LEU A 253 14.42 6.51 -9.16
N LYS A 254 14.48 5.83 -10.31
CA LYS A 254 13.44 5.91 -11.35
C LYS A 254 12.08 5.53 -10.78
N PHE A 255 11.99 4.40 -10.07
CA PHE A 255 10.75 3.92 -9.45
C PHE A 255 10.16 4.97 -8.48
N LEU A 256 10.98 5.54 -7.60
CA LEU A 256 10.55 6.59 -6.67
C LEU A 256 10.09 7.86 -7.40
N LEU A 257 10.84 8.31 -8.42
CA LEU A 257 10.50 9.54 -9.15
C LEU A 257 9.25 9.40 -10.01
N GLU A 258 8.99 8.23 -10.58
CA GLU A 258 7.75 7.94 -11.33
C GLU A 258 6.53 8.03 -10.42
N ASP A 259 6.60 7.42 -9.24
CA ASP A 259 5.52 7.48 -8.24
C ASP A 259 5.30 8.91 -7.71
N LEU A 260 6.38 9.62 -7.36
CA LEU A 260 6.30 11.01 -6.91
C LEU A 260 5.69 11.92 -7.98
N SER A 261 6.08 11.75 -9.25
CA SER A 261 5.53 12.54 -10.35
C SER A 261 4.05 12.28 -10.56
N ALA A 262 3.59 11.03 -10.39
CA ALA A 262 2.17 10.66 -10.46
C ALA A 262 1.37 11.29 -9.31
N LYS A 263 1.88 11.23 -8.08
CA LYS A 263 1.24 11.86 -6.90
C LYS A 263 1.17 13.37 -6.99
N LEU A 264 2.21 14.03 -7.49
CA LEU A 264 2.21 15.47 -7.74
C LEU A 264 1.21 15.85 -8.85
N GLN A 265 1.14 15.04 -9.91
CA GLN A 265 0.15 15.25 -10.96
C GLN A 265 -1.28 15.09 -10.45
N TYR A 266 -1.52 14.15 -9.52
CA TYR A 266 -2.82 13.97 -8.90
C TYR A 266 -3.20 15.11 -7.95
N SER A 267 -2.26 15.55 -7.10
CA SER A 267 -2.51 16.54 -6.05
C SER A 267 -2.49 18.00 -6.52
N ILE A 268 -1.67 18.33 -7.53
CA ILE A 268 -1.42 19.72 -8.00
C ILE A 268 -1.88 19.93 -9.45
N GLY A 269 -2.03 18.86 -10.23
CA GLY A 269 -2.43 18.95 -11.63
C GLY A 269 -3.74 19.73 -11.78
N SER A 270 -3.69 20.79 -12.61
CA SER A 270 -4.85 21.63 -12.95
C SER A 270 -6.08 20.75 -13.14
N SER A 271 -7.09 20.99 -12.33
CA SER A 271 -8.34 20.25 -12.33
C SER A 271 -9.10 20.51 -13.63
N VAL A 272 -8.73 19.79 -14.68
CA VAL A 272 -9.45 19.70 -15.95
C VAL A 272 -9.95 18.28 -16.09
N THR A 273 -10.80 17.85 -15.16
CA THR A 273 -11.84 16.83 -15.40
C THR A 273 -12.78 16.69 -14.19
N TYR A 274 -13.49 17.77 -13.84
CA TYR A 274 -14.69 17.67 -13.00
C TYR A 274 -15.88 16.96 -13.70
N PHE A 275 -15.68 16.39 -14.90
CA PHE A 275 -16.69 15.67 -15.68
C PHE A 275 -16.16 14.38 -16.34
N LYS A 276 -15.42 13.54 -15.62
CA LYS A 276 -15.37 12.10 -15.94
C LYS A 276 -15.92 11.33 -14.75
N GLY A 277 -17.14 10.82 -14.94
CA GLY A 277 -17.89 10.13 -13.90
C GLY A 277 -17.12 8.96 -13.31
N LEU A 278 -17.30 8.80 -11.99
CA LEU A 278 -17.25 7.52 -11.27
C LEU A 278 -16.02 6.61 -11.43
N HIS A 279 -14.89 7.11 -11.94
CA HIS A 279 -13.59 6.45 -11.80
C HIS A 279 -12.63 7.40 -11.09
N LYS A 280 -12.80 7.47 -9.76
CA LYS A 280 -11.76 7.93 -8.84
C LYS A 280 -10.48 7.19 -9.22
N GLN A 281 -9.36 7.89 -9.48
CA GLN A 281 -8.11 7.20 -9.79
C GLN A 281 -7.78 6.30 -8.59
N THR A 282 -7.77 5.00 -8.83
CA THR A 282 -7.51 3.98 -7.82
C THR A 282 -6.04 4.04 -7.42
N GLY A 283 -5.74 4.04 -6.12
CA GLY A 283 -4.37 4.00 -5.60
C GLY A 283 -3.81 5.31 -5.01
N PHE A 284 -4.65 6.32 -4.75
CA PHE A 284 -4.25 7.58 -4.08
C PHE A 284 -5.06 7.87 -2.81
N SER A 285 -5.54 6.83 -2.11
CA SER A 285 -6.42 7.00 -0.95
C SER A 285 -5.67 7.58 0.25
N ASN A 286 -4.45 7.12 0.50
CA ASN A 286 -3.61 7.66 1.58
C ASN A 286 -3.18 9.09 1.25
N LEU A 287 -2.86 9.38 -0.02
CA LEU A 287 -2.51 10.74 -0.45
C LEU A 287 -3.69 11.72 -0.27
N GLU A 288 -4.92 11.30 -0.53
CA GLU A 288 -6.12 12.12 -0.31
C GLU A 288 -6.39 12.45 1.16
N SER A 289 -5.89 11.64 2.10
CA SER A 289 -5.98 11.94 3.53
C SER A 289 -5.21 13.21 3.91
N HIS A 290 -4.25 13.64 3.07
CA HIS A 290 -3.44 14.81 3.31
C HIS A 290 -3.98 16.05 2.61
N SER A 291 -3.90 17.19 3.29
CA SER A 291 -4.23 18.46 2.66
C SER A 291 -3.21 18.77 1.55
N PRO A 292 -3.62 19.39 0.43
CA PRO A 292 -2.70 19.79 -0.64
C PRO A 292 -1.53 20.64 -0.13
N VAL A 293 -1.78 21.47 0.89
CA VAL A 293 -0.76 22.29 1.55
C VAL A 293 0.32 21.43 2.21
N LYS A 294 -0.08 20.38 2.96
CA LYS A 294 0.87 19.45 3.61
C LYS A 294 1.73 18.73 2.56
N ILE A 295 1.11 18.29 1.47
CA ILE A 295 1.79 17.61 0.35
C ILE A 295 2.85 18.54 -0.26
N ILE A 296 2.47 19.77 -0.62
CA ILE A 296 3.39 20.75 -1.22
C ILE A 296 4.52 21.11 -0.27
N MET A 297 4.24 21.35 1.02
CA MET A 297 5.26 21.62 2.02
C MET A 297 6.30 20.50 2.12
N PHE A 298 5.84 19.25 2.11
CA PHE A 298 6.73 18.09 2.10
C PHE A 298 7.57 18.04 0.81
N CYS A 299 6.97 18.26 -0.36
CA CYS A 299 7.70 18.25 -1.62
C CYS A 299 8.73 19.38 -1.73
N ILE A 300 8.46 20.56 -1.16
CA ILE A 300 9.44 21.66 -1.07
C ILE A 300 10.66 21.23 -0.25
N GLN A 301 10.48 20.47 0.83
CA GLN A 301 11.58 19.94 1.64
C GLN A 301 12.46 18.94 0.88
N LEU A 302 11.96 18.32 -0.20
CA LEU A 302 12.72 17.41 -1.06
C LEU A 302 13.59 18.14 -2.10
N ILE A 303 13.33 19.42 -2.40
CA ILE A 303 14.07 20.18 -3.44
C ILE A 303 15.59 20.13 -3.25
N PRO A 304 16.17 20.32 -2.04
CA PRO A 304 17.62 20.23 -1.86
C PRO A 304 18.19 18.86 -2.24
N ALA A 305 17.45 17.78 -1.95
CA ALA A 305 17.86 16.43 -2.31
C ALA A 305 17.81 16.22 -3.83
N LEU A 306 16.77 16.73 -4.49
CA LEU A 306 16.66 16.69 -5.95
C LEU A 306 17.80 17.46 -6.64
N CYS A 307 18.18 18.63 -6.12
CA CYS A 307 19.34 19.37 -6.63
C CYS A 307 20.65 18.59 -6.46
N LYS A 308 20.86 17.94 -5.32
CA LYS A 308 22.04 17.09 -5.09
C LYS A 308 22.09 15.92 -6.07
N ILE A 309 20.94 15.29 -6.37
CA ILE A 309 20.82 14.24 -7.38
C ILE A 309 21.21 14.77 -8.76
N VAL A 310 20.76 15.97 -9.13
CA VAL A 310 21.15 16.64 -10.38
C VAL A 310 22.66 16.84 -10.45
N ASP A 311 23.30 17.28 -9.36
CA ASP A 311 24.75 17.45 -9.31
C ASP A 311 25.50 16.13 -9.53
N GLU A 312 25.03 15.03 -8.93
CA GLU A 312 25.62 13.70 -9.14
C GLU A 312 25.44 13.21 -10.59
N PHE A 313 24.30 13.48 -11.22
CA PHE A 313 24.14 13.19 -12.65
C PHE A 313 25.09 14.01 -13.53
N ILE A 314 25.29 15.29 -13.22
CA ILE A 314 26.25 16.12 -13.95
C ILE A 314 27.67 15.56 -13.81
N LYS A 315 28.07 15.11 -12.61
CA LYS A 315 29.36 14.45 -12.40
C LYS A 315 29.47 13.16 -13.21
N PHE A 316 28.42 12.34 -13.22
CA PHE A 316 28.36 11.11 -14.00
C PHE A 316 28.57 11.37 -15.50
N PHE A 317 27.82 12.32 -16.08
CA PHE A 317 27.97 12.65 -17.51
C PHE A 317 29.36 13.22 -17.83
N LYS A 318 29.92 14.08 -16.96
CA LYS A 318 31.29 14.58 -17.13
C LYS A 318 32.32 13.46 -17.13
N ASN A 319 32.18 12.45 -16.25
CA ASN A 319 33.08 11.31 -16.23
C ASN A 319 33.00 10.50 -17.54
N ILE A 320 31.79 10.25 -18.05
CA ILE A 320 31.61 9.57 -19.33
C ILE A 320 32.28 10.34 -20.47
N THR A 321 32.06 11.66 -20.54
CA THR A 321 32.65 12.50 -21.59
C THR A 321 34.18 12.53 -21.52
N ASN A 322 34.76 12.52 -20.31
CA ASN A 322 36.20 12.45 -20.12
C ASN A 322 36.78 11.09 -20.54
N GLU A 323 36.05 9.99 -20.29
CA GLU A 323 36.45 8.65 -20.73
C GLU A 323 36.35 8.46 -22.25
N SER A 324 35.49 9.23 -22.91
CA SER A 324 35.30 9.22 -24.37
C SER A 324 36.12 10.26 -25.13
N ASP A 325 37.21 10.79 -24.55
CA ASP A 325 38.08 11.83 -25.13
C ASP A 325 37.31 13.07 -25.64
N GLY A 326 36.17 13.40 -25.03
CA GLY A 326 35.35 14.55 -25.41
C GLY A 326 34.42 14.32 -26.61
N ILE A 327 34.30 13.08 -27.10
CA ILE A 327 33.34 12.73 -28.16
C ILE A 327 31.94 12.67 -27.56
N GLU A 328 31.09 13.64 -27.92
CA GLU A 328 29.71 13.76 -27.44
C GLU A 328 28.78 12.63 -27.95
N ASP A 329 29.12 11.94 -29.05
CA ASP A 329 28.33 10.84 -29.63
C ASP A 329 28.94 9.45 -29.37
N SER A 330 29.58 9.26 -28.21
CA SER A 330 30.17 7.96 -27.87
C SER A 330 29.11 6.87 -27.73
N LEU A 331 29.43 5.64 -28.19
CA LEU A 331 28.59 4.44 -28.04
C LEU A 331 28.19 4.17 -26.57
N VAL A 332 28.97 4.68 -25.62
CA VAL A 332 28.70 4.59 -24.17
C VAL A 332 27.40 5.29 -23.76
N LEU A 333 26.95 6.31 -24.49
CA LEU A 333 25.65 6.97 -24.25
C LEU A 333 24.45 6.11 -24.63
N TYR A 334 24.64 5.15 -25.53
CA TYR A 334 23.61 4.21 -25.96
C TYR A 334 23.55 2.96 -25.08
N ALA A 335 24.42 2.83 -24.08
CA ALA A 335 24.31 1.78 -23.09
C ALA A 335 23.01 1.93 -22.28
N ASN A 336 22.34 0.80 -22.01
CA ASN A 336 21.08 0.77 -21.27
C ASN A 336 21.15 1.46 -19.89
N GLU A 337 22.30 1.38 -19.23
CA GLU A 337 22.56 2.05 -17.95
C GLU A 337 22.55 3.57 -18.08
N THR A 338 23.28 4.10 -19.07
CA THR A 338 23.30 5.55 -19.36
C THR A 338 21.92 6.06 -19.76
N GLN A 339 21.16 5.29 -20.54
CA GLN A 339 19.77 5.62 -20.89
C GLN A 339 18.84 5.65 -19.67
N CYS A 340 19.05 4.75 -18.70
CA CYS A 340 18.32 4.81 -17.43
C CYS A 340 18.64 6.09 -16.66
N VAL A 341 19.91 6.48 -16.60
CA VAL A 341 20.35 7.73 -15.95
C VAL A 341 19.75 8.97 -16.63
N ILE A 342 19.75 9.02 -17.97
CA ILE A 342 19.11 10.11 -18.73
C ILE A 342 17.60 10.19 -18.42
N LYS A 343 16.91 9.05 -18.37
CA LYS A 343 15.48 9.00 -17.99
C LYS A 343 15.26 9.53 -16.57
N CYS A 344 16.11 9.16 -15.61
CA CYS A 344 16.03 9.67 -14.25
C CYS A 344 16.27 11.18 -14.20
N PHE A 345 17.28 11.69 -14.91
CA PHE A 345 17.56 13.11 -15.00
C PHE A 345 16.33 13.90 -15.49
N ASN A 346 15.69 13.44 -16.58
CA ASN A 346 14.46 14.04 -17.09
C ASN A 346 13.31 13.99 -16.07
N LEU A 347 13.16 12.89 -15.33
CA LEU A 347 12.15 12.76 -14.28
C LEU A 347 12.40 13.72 -13.11
N VAL A 348 13.65 13.90 -12.68
CA VAL A 348 13.98 14.87 -11.62
C VAL A 348 13.59 16.28 -12.05
N LEU A 349 13.96 16.69 -13.28
CA LEU A 349 13.57 17.99 -13.81
C LEU A 349 12.04 18.15 -13.93
N LYS A 350 11.34 17.08 -14.33
CA LYS A 350 9.87 17.06 -14.38
C LYS A 350 9.26 17.25 -12.99
N VAL A 351 9.73 16.51 -11.99
CA VAL A 351 9.26 16.62 -10.60
C VAL A 351 9.55 18.01 -10.05
N MET A 352 10.75 18.55 -10.23
CA MET A 352 11.09 19.91 -9.81
C MET A 352 10.16 20.94 -10.45
N LYS A 353 9.88 20.79 -11.75
CA LYS A 353 8.90 21.64 -12.44
C LYS A 353 7.50 21.52 -11.85
N GLN A 354 7.05 20.31 -11.51
CA GLN A 354 5.73 20.09 -10.89
C GLN A 354 5.61 20.69 -9.48
N ILE A 355 6.72 20.79 -8.74
CA ILE A 355 6.73 21.40 -7.39
C ILE A 355 6.68 22.93 -7.47
N VAL A 356 7.31 23.52 -8.49
CA VAL A 356 7.45 24.98 -8.64
C VAL A 356 6.30 25.61 -9.44
N SER A 357 5.66 24.85 -10.34
CA SER A 357 4.50 25.29 -11.12
C SER A 357 3.23 25.30 -10.31
#